data_AF-A0A2V9G6Y2-F1
#
_entry.id   AF-A0A2V9G6Y2-F1
#
_cell.length_a   1.000
_cell.length_b   1.000
_cell.length_c   1.000
_cell.angle_alpha   90.00
_cell.angle_beta   90.00
_cell.angle_gamma   90.00
#
_symmetry.space_group_name_H-M   'P 1'
#
loop_
_entity.id
_entity.type
_entity.pdbx_description
1 polymer ?
#
loop_
_entity_poly.entity_id
_entity_poly.type
_entity_poly.pdbx_seq_one_letter_code
_entity_poly.pdbx_strand_id
1 'polypeptide(L)'
;MNLGMEKNIMLHRISNLVELKRKTLVRFVVSVLFALSLGCLSAPIFAQETRQRTFASAAAASRALFDAMQSQDEQVSLSILGPAGKEILSSGDPTEDSDARAGFIV
;
A
#
# COMPACT_ATOMS: atom_id res chain seq x y z
N MET A 1 28.82 20.54 -63.51
CA MET A 1 28.16 19.94 -62.32
C MET A 1 27.52 21.05 -61.50
N ASN A 2 26.26 20.87 -61.11
CA ASN A 2 25.38 21.95 -60.64
C ASN A 2 25.27 21.93 -59.11
N LEU A 3 26.16 22.65 -58.43
CA LEU A 3 26.31 22.68 -56.97
C LEU A 3 25.04 23.15 -56.24
N GLY A 4 24.14 23.87 -56.93
CA GLY A 4 22.85 24.30 -56.39
C GLY A 4 21.88 23.15 -56.17
N MET A 5 21.85 22.15 -57.07
CA MET A 5 20.93 21.01 -56.95
C MET A 5 21.32 20.07 -55.80
N GLU A 6 22.61 19.85 -55.58
CA GLU A 6 23.09 18.95 -54.52
C GLU A 6 22.79 19.47 -53.11
N LYS A 7 22.88 20.79 -52.89
CA LYS A 7 22.57 21.42 -51.60
C LYS A 7 21.09 21.26 -51.21
N ASN A 8 20.18 21.44 -52.17
CA ASN A 8 18.75 21.27 -51.94
C ASN A 8 18.39 19.81 -51.57
N ILE A 9 19.05 18.84 -52.22
CA ILE A 9 18.89 17.42 -51.93
C ILE A 9 19.45 17.07 -50.54
N MET A 10 20.60 17.64 -50.16
CA MET A 10 21.21 17.41 -48.86
C MET A 10 20.38 18.01 -47.71
N LEU A 11 19.85 19.22 -47.87
CA LEU A 11 18.97 19.85 -46.87
C LEU A 11 17.67 19.06 -46.67
N HIS A 12 17.07 18.57 -47.75
CA HIS A 12 15.87 17.73 -47.67
C HIS A 12 16.13 16.42 -46.90
N ARG A 13 17.31 15.81 -47.05
CA ARG A 13 17.68 14.59 -46.31
C ARG A 13 17.87 14.87 -44.81
N ILE A 14 18.50 15.99 -44.46
CA ILE A 14 18.71 16.37 -43.05
C ILE A 14 17.38 16.60 -42.35
N SER A 15 16.45 17.35 -42.96
CA SER A 15 15.12 17.59 -42.38
C SER A 15 14.35 16.29 -42.16
N ASN A 16 14.37 15.36 -43.12
CA ASN A 16 13.71 14.06 -42.98
C ASN A 16 14.32 13.20 -41.87
N LEU A 17 15.64 13.21 -41.68
CA LEU A 17 16.31 12.49 -40.60
C LEU A 17 15.96 13.07 -39.23
N VAL A 18 15.88 14.39 -39.11
CA VAL A 18 15.50 15.09 -37.87
C VAL A 18 14.04 14.79 -37.52
N GLU A 19 13.13 14.85 -38.49
CA GLU A 19 11.72 14.51 -38.27
C GLU A 19 11.51 13.06 -37.88
N LEU A 20 12.22 12.13 -38.54
CA LEU A 20 12.14 10.70 -38.23
C LEU A 20 12.64 10.42 -36.82
N LYS A 21 13.77 11.01 -36.43
CA LYS A 21 14.33 10.85 -35.08
C LYS A 21 13.39 11.43 -34.03
N ARG A 22 12.76 12.59 -34.27
CA ARG A 22 11.78 13.20 -33.37
C ARG A 22 10.50 12.36 -33.23
N LYS A 23 9.94 11.88 -34.33
CA LYS A 23 8.74 11.01 -34.34
C LYS A 23 8.99 9.69 -33.59
N THR A 24 10.17 9.10 -33.76
CA THR A 24 10.57 7.87 -33.07
C THR A 24 10.73 8.11 -31.57
N LEU A 25 11.41 9.18 -31.16
CA LEU A 25 11.58 9.52 -29.74
C LEU A 25 10.25 9.79 -29.03
N VAL A 26 9.33 10.52 -29.66
CA VAL A 26 7.99 10.78 -29.11
C VAL A 26 7.21 9.48 -28.93
N ARG A 27 7.25 8.55 -29.89
CA ARG A 27 6.62 7.23 -29.77
C ARG A 27 7.21 6.41 -28.62
N PHE A 28 8.52 6.42 -28.44
CA PHE A 28 9.17 5.75 -27.33
C PHE A 28 8.75 6.34 -25.97
N VAL A 29 8.76 7.67 -25.84
CA VAL A 29 8.34 8.35 -24.61
C VAL A 29 6.89 8.01 -24.26
N VAL A 30 5.97 8.07 -25.23
CA VAL A 30 4.56 7.71 -25.01
C VAL A 30 4.41 6.25 -24.61
N SER A 31 5.16 5.33 -25.25
CA SER A 31 5.10 3.90 -24.91
C SER A 31 5.62 3.61 -23.50
N VAL A 32 6.69 4.29 -23.07
CA VAL A 32 7.26 4.13 -21.73
C VAL A 32 6.31 4.70 -20.67
N LEU A 33 5.72 5.88 -20.91
CA LEU A 33 4.71 6.46 -20.04
C LEU A 33 3.48 5.56 -19.90
N PHE A 34 3.01 4.97 -21.00
CA PHE A 34 1.87 4.05 -20.99
C PHE A 34 2.18 2.77 -20.20
N ALA A 35 3.35 2.16 -20.42
CA ALA A 35 3.76 0.98 -19.67
C ALA A 35 3.90 1.27 -18.16
N LEU A 36 4.45 2.43 -17.79
CA LEU A 36 4.57 2.87 -16.40
C LEU A 36 3.19 3.10 -15.76
N SER A 37 2.23 3.65 -16.50
CA SER A 37 0.86 3.87 -15.99
C SER A 37 0.09 2.58 -15.71
N LEU A 38 0.30 1.51 -16.49
CA LEU A 38 -0.36 0.22 -16.26
C LEU A 38 0.26 -0.57 -15.09
N GLY A 39 1.56 -0.38 -14.81
CA GLY A 39 2.26 -1.06 -13.72
C GLY A 39 1.92 -0.55 -12.31
N CYS A 40 1.43 0.70 -12.18
CA CYS A 40 1.18 1.33 -10.88
C CYS A 40 -0.15 0.91 -10.19
N LEU A 41 -1.01 0.12 -10.84
CA LEU A 41 -2.30 -0.28 -10.26
C LEU A 41 -2.26 -1.58 -9.44
N SER A 42 -1.10 -2.22 -9.31
CA SER A 42 -0.95 -3.51 -8.60
C SER A 42 -0.28 -3.38 -7.24
N ALA A 43 -0.38 -2.22 -6.59
CA ALA A 43 -0.15 -2.16 -5.15
C ALA A 43 -1.44 -2.66 -4.49
N PRO A 44 -1.43 -3.82 -3.79
CA PRO A 44 -2.54 -4.10 -2.91
C PRO A 44 -2.58 -2.96 -1.89
N ILE A 45 -3.66 -2.19 -1.91
CA ILE A 45 -4.00 -1.29 -0.81
C ILE A 45 -4.41 -2.21 0.34
N PHE A 46 -3.43 -2.89 0.94
CA PHE A 46 -3.54 -3.24 2.33
C PHE A 46 -3.55 -1.89 3.03
N ALA A 47 -4.74 -1.42 3.37
CA ALA A 47 -4.88 -0.65 4.58
C ALA A 47 -4.27 -1.53 5.67
N GLN A 48 -2.96 -1.39 5.88
CA GLN A 48 -2.28 -1.90 7.05
C GLN A 48 -2.76 -1.01 8.19
N GLU A 49 -4.04 -1.15 8.54
CA GLU A 49 -4.52 -0.70 9.82
C GLU A 49 -3.63 -1.38 10.83
N THR A 50 -2.94 -0.50 11.51
CA THR A 50 -1.75 -0.82 12.25
C THR A 50 -2.18 -1.67 13.45
N ARG A 51 -1.72 -2.92 13.50
CA ARG A 51 -1.62 -3.77 14.71
C ARG A 51 -2.86 -4.52 15.22
N GLN A 52 -3.88 -4.82 14.42
CA GLN A 52 -4.87 -5.82 14.82
C GLN A 52 -4.46 -7.23 14.37
N ARG A 53 -4.39 -8.18 15.29
CA ARG A 53 -4.03 -9.58 15.07
C ARG A 53 -5.20 -10.27 14.36
N THR A 54 -4.92 -10.89 13.23
CA THR A 54 -5.91 -11.67 12.50
C THR A 54 -5.88 -13.13 12.94
N PHE A 55 -7.05 -13.77 12.94
CA PHE A 55 -7.21 -15.16 13.35
C PHE A 55 -7.93 -15.94 12.26
N ALA A 56 -7.52 -17.20 12.06
CA ALA A 56 -8.13 -18.08 11.05
C ALA A 56 -9.56 -18.52 11.41
N SER A 57 -10.01 -18.30 12.64
CA SER A 57 -11.36 -18.60 13.10
C SER A 57 -11.75 -17.77 14.32
N ALA A 58 -13.06 -17.63 14.55
CA ALA A 58 -13.59 -17.00 15.77
C ALA A 58 -13.12 -17.71 17.05
N ALA A 59 -13.08 -19.06 17.04
CA ALA A 59 -12.62 -19.83 18.20
C ALA A 59 -11.15 -19.53 18.56
N ALA A 60 -10.28 -19.33 17.56
CA ALA A 60 -8.90 -18.95 17.78
C ALA A 60 -8.78 -17.53 18.35
N ALA A 61 -9.61 -16.59 17.87
CA ALA A 61 -9.67 -15.23 18.40
C ALA A 61 -10.15 -15.20 19.86
N SER A 62 -11.23 -15.91 20.19
CA SER A 62 -11.76 -15.97 21.55
C SER A 62 -10.76 -16.57 22.54
N ARG A 63 -10.06 -17.65 22.15
CA ARG A 63 -8.99 -18.24 22.98
C ARG A 63 -7.84 -17.26 23.20
N ALA A 64 -7.38 -16.60 22.15
CA ALA A 64 -6.32 -15.61 22.28
C ALA A 64 -6.71 -14.44 23.19
N LEU A 65 -7.97 -13.98 23.12
CA LEU A 65 -8.47 -12.92 23.99
C LEU A 65 -8.53 -13.40 25.46
N PHE A 66 -9.00 -14.62 25.69
CA PHE A 66 -9.03 -15.22 27.04
C PHE A 66 -7.63 -15.34 27.64
N ASP A 67 -6.66 -15.83 26.87
CA ASP A 67 -5.27 -15.93 27.31
C ASP A 67 -4.67 -14.54 27.59
N ALA A 68 -5.00 -13.54 26.78
CA ALA A 68 -4.56 -12.16 26.97
C ALA A 68 -5.11 -11.57 28.28
N MET A 69 -6.41 -11.73 28.54
CA MET A 69 -7.04 -11.29 29.80
C MET A 69 -6.40 -11.97 31.02
N GLN A 70 -6.09 -13.26 30.92
CA GLN A 70 -5.42 -14.01 32.00
C GLN A 70 -4.00 -13.51 32.27
N SER A 71 -3.25 -13.18 31.22
CA SER A 71 -1.88 -12.65 31.34
C SER A 71 -1.82 -11.22 31.90
N GLN A 72 -2.96 -10.53 32.01
CA GLN A 72 -3.08 -9.10 32.36
C GLN A 72 -2.24 -8.18 31.47
N ASP A 73 -1.88 -8.64 30.27
CA ASP A 73 -1.13 -7.86 29.30
C ASP A 73 -2.09 -7.08 28.40
N GLU A 74 -2.33 -5.82 28.76
CA GLU A 74 -3.15 -4.91 27.96
C GLU A 74 -2.67 -4.76 26.52
N GLN A 75 -1.36 -4.86 26.27
CA GLN A 75 -0.83 -4.71 24.91
C GLN A 75 -1.23 -5.90 24.04
N VAL A 76 -1.26 -7.10 24.63
CA VAL A 76 -1.74 -8.30 23.93
C VAL A 76 -3.24 -8.18 23.65
N SER A 77 -4.05 -7.76 24.62
CA SER A 77 -5.49 -7.54 24.43
C SER A 77 -5.78 -6.47 23.38
N LEU A 78 -5.06 -5.34 23.40
CA LEU A 78 -5.16 -4.29 22.38
C LEU A 78 -4.74 -4.79 21.01
N SER A 79 -3.71 -5.64 20.92
CA SER A 79 -3.31 -6.24 19.64
C SER A 79 -4.41 -7.14 19.05
N ILE A 80 -5.26 -7.74 19.87
CA ILE A 80 -6.34 -8.64 19.42
C ILE A 80 -7.57 -7.84 18.99
N LEU A 81 -7.95 -6.83 19.79
CA LEU A 81 -9.13 -5.99 19.56
C LEU A 81 -8.89 -4.88 18.54
N GLY A 82 -7.63 -4.49 18.32
CA GLY A 82 -7.25 -3.38 17.45
C GLY A 82 -7.25 -2.03 18.16
N PRO A 83 -6.91 -0.94 17.43
CA PRO A 83 -6.73 0.40 18.02
C PRO A 83 -7.99 0.97 18.67
N ALA A 84 -9.18 0.58 18.20
CA ALA A 84 -10.46 0.95 18.82
C ALA A 84 -10.78 0.15 20.11
N GLY A 85 -10.05 -0.94 20.38
CA GLY A 85 -10.28 -1.80 21.53
C GLY A 85 -9.92 -1.17 22.88
N LYS A 86 -9.24 -0.03 22.90
CA LYS A 86 -8.84 0.66 24.14
C LYS A 86 -10.03 1.12 24.97
N GLU A 87 -11.07 1.62 24.32
CA GLU A 87 -12.31 2.05 24.98
C GLU A 87 -13.10 0.87 25.57
N ILE A 88 -12.83 -0.36 25.12
CA ILE A 88 -13.43 -1.59 25.63
C ILE A 88 -12.62 -2.14 26.82
N LEU A 89 -11.31 -1.90 26.84
CA LEU A 89 -10.41 -2.40 27.88
C LEU A 89 -10.32 -1.49 29.11
N SER A 90 -10.64 -0.21 28.98
CA SER A 90 -10.60 0.73 30.09
C SER A 90 -11.84 1.61 30.16
N SER A 91 -12.57 1.51 31.27
CA SER A 91 -13.68 2.40 31.64
C SER A 91 -13.20 3.75 32.16
N GLY A 92 -11.91 3.85 32.50
CA GLY A 92 -11.31 4.97 33.22
C GLY A 92 -11.19 4.75 34.73
N ASP A 93 -11.74 3.65 35.27
CA ASP A 93 -11.53 3.19 36.64
C ASP A 93 -10.71 1.88 36.65
N PRO A 94 -9.46 1.89 37.16
CA PRO A 94 -8.61 0.69 37.17
C PRO A 94 -9.15 -0.45 38.03
N THR A 95 -10.00 -0.18 39.03
CA THR A 95 -10.63 -1.19 39.88
C THR A 95 -11.72 -1.92 39.10
N GLU A 96 -12.61 -1.15 38.46
CA GLU A 96 -13.66 -1.69 37.59
C GLU A 96 -13.06 -2.50 36.44
N ASP A 97 -11.99 -1.98 35.81
CA ASP A 97 -11.28 -2.68 34.74
C ASP A 97 -10.69 -4.02 35.22
N SER A 98 -10.19 -4.06 36.47
CA SER A 98 -9.65 -5.28 37.07
C SER A 98 -10.73 -6.31 37.39
N ASP A 99 -11.84 -5.86 37.95
CA ASP A 99 -12.98 -6.72 38.27
C ASP A 99 -13.62 -7.28 36.99
N ALA A 100 -13.75 -6.45 35.95
CA ALA A 100 -14.25 -6.86 34.64
C ALA A 100 -13.35 -7.93 33.99
N ARG A 101 -12.02 -7.76 34.05
CA ARG A 101 -11.07 -8.78 33.56
C ARG A 101 -11.18 -10.08 34.37
N ALA A 102 -11.27 -10.00 35.69
CA ALA A 102 -11.41 -11.18 36.53
C ALA A 102 -12.72 -11.93 36.24
N GLY A 103 -13.83 -11.21 36.07
CA GLY A 103 -15.13 -11.77 35.71
C GLY A 103 -15.19 -12.38 34.31
N PHE A 104 -14.31 -11.96 33.39
CA PHE A 104 -14.21 -12.56 32.06
C PHE A 104 -13.54 -13.95 32.05
N ILE A 105 -12.72 -14.25 33.06
CA ILE A 105 -11.90 -15.46 33.13
C ILE A 105 -12.57 -16.57 33.97
N VAL A 106 -13.56 -16.22 34.80
CA VAL A 106 -14.26 -17.12 35.73
C VAL A 106 -15.51 -17.74 35.11
#